data_AF-A0A8J6W4B5-F1
#
_entry.id   AF-A0A8J6W4B5-F1
#
_cell.length_a   1.000
_cell.length_b   1.000
_cell.length_c   1.000
_cell.angle_alpha   90.00
_cell.angle_beta   90.00
_cell.angle_gamma   90.00
#
_symmetry.space_group_name_H-M   'P 1'
#
loop_
_entity.id
_entity.type
_entity.pdbx_description
1 polymer ?
#
loop_
_entity_poly.entity_id
_entity_poly.type
_entity_poly.pdbx_seq_one_letter_code
_entity_poly.pdbx_strand_id
1 'polypeptide(L)'
;MASPTPLKGTDLIDCAKANAKQGVETAAHLCGYGSDLNTFERELHQACQDIGVNINELSDLITDQQQLIQFAGTEVAPDSPSSL
;
A
#
# COMPACT_ATOMS: atom_id res chain seq x y z
N MET A 1 -4.73 21.59 -5.50
CA MET A 1 -5.26 21.46 -6.88
C MET A 1 -5.19 19.99 -7.24
N ALA A 2 -6.23 19.43 -7.86
CA ALA A 2 -6.20 18.03 -8.30
C ALA A 2 -5.23 17.87 -9.48
N SER A 3 -4.61 16.69 -9.58
CA SER A 3 -3.75 16.35 -10.70
C SER A 3 -4.59 16.26 -11.99
N PRO A 4 -4.15 16.88 -13.10
CA PRO A 4 -4.92 16.91 -14.35
C PRO A 4 -5.01 15.53 -15.02
N THR A 5 -4.13 14.60 -14.65
CA THR A 5 -4.08 13.22 -15.15
C THR A 5 -3.88 12.26 -13.98
N PRO A 6 -4.38 11.01 -14.08
CA PRO A 6 -4.21 10.00 -13.03
C PRO A 6 -2.74 9.69 -12.80
N LEU A 7 -2.26 9.98 -11.59
CA LEU A 7 -0.89 9.70 -11.17
C LEU A 7 -0.65 8.18 -11.09
N LYS A 8 0.60 7.75 -11.29
CA LYS A 8 1.02 6.34 -11.30
C LYS A 8 2.29 6.15 -10.48
N GLY A 9 2.58 4.91 -10.08
CA GLY A 9 3.83 4.56 -9.40
C GLY A 9 4.05 5.38 -8.13
N THR A 10 5.28 5.83 -7.92
CA THR A 10 5.67 6.61 -6.72
C THR A 10 4.92 7.94 -6.58
N ASP A 11 4.59 8.63 -7.68
CA ASP A 11 3.79 9.87 -7.63
C ASP A 11 2.38 9.62 -7.09
N LEU A 12 1.79 8.47 -7.45
CA LEU A 12 0.50 8.06 -6.91
C LEU A 12 0.59 7.79 -5.41
N ILE A 13 1.63 7.08 -4.97
CA ILE A 13 1.86 6.75 -3.56
C ILE A 13 2.04 8.02 -2.74
N ASP A 14 2.87 8.97 -3.19
CA ASP A 14 3.12 10.23 -2.49
C ASP A 14 1.83 11.07 -2.37
N CYS A 15 1.11 11.22 -3.49
CA CYS A 15 -0.18 11.90 -3.50
C CYS A 15 -1.20 11.22 -2.58
N ALA A 16 -1.32 9.90 -2.64
CA ALA A 16 -2.23 9.13 -1.81
C ALA A 16 -1.89 9.31 -0.33
N LYS A 17 -0.61 9.18 0.04
CA LYS A 17 -0.13 9.36 1.42
C LYS A 17 -0.36 10.77 1.95
N ALA A 18 -0.11 11.79 1.15
CA ALA A 18 -0.37 13.19 1.52
C ALA A 18 -1.85 13.45 1.80
N ASN A 19 -2.74 12.74 1.10
CA ASN A 19 -4.19 12.94 1.18
C ASN A 19 -4.93 11.85 1.98
N ALA A 20 -4.25 10.81 2.45
CA ALA A 20 -4.86 9.67 3.15
C ALA A 20 -5.65 10.09 4.40
N LYS A 21 -5.21 11.11 5.12
CA LYS A 21 -5.93 11.68 6.28
C LYS A 21 -7.28 12.30 5.92
N GLN A 22 -7.50 12.63 4.65
CA GLN A 22 -8.75 13.21 4.13
C GLN A 22 -9.70 12.15 3.56
N GLY A 23 -9.31 10.87 3.59
CA GLY A 23 -10.10 9.75 3.07
C GLY A 23 -9.83 9.42 1.59
N VAL A 24 -10.30 8.24 1.19
CA VAL A 24 -10.07 7.64 -0.13
C VAL A 24 -10.68 8.46 -1.27
N GLU A 25 -11.85 9.05 -1.06
CA GLU A 25 -12.54 9.88 -2.05
C GLU A 25 -11.75 11.13 -2.39
N THR A 26 -11.30 11.85 -1.36
CA THR A 26 -10.51 13.06 -1.51
C THR A 26 -9.15 12.75 -2.15
N ALA A 27 -8.50 11.67 -1.72
CA ALA A 27 -7.23 11.25 -2.30
C ALA A 27 -7.37 10.89 -3.78
N ALA A 28 -8.36 10.08 -4.16
CA ALA A 28 -8.60 9.70 -5.55
C ALA A 28 -8.84 10.93 -6.44
N HIS A 29 -9.67 11.86 -5.98
CA HIS A 29 -9.93 13.10 -6.70
C HIS A 29 -8.65 13.91 -6.91
N LEU A 30 -7.86 14.12 -5.85
CA LEU A 30 -6.64 14.90 -5.89
C LEU A 30 -5.52 14.24 -6.71
N CYS A 31 -5.48 12.91 -6.75
CA CYS A 31 -4.51 12.15 -7.53
C CYS A 31 -4.92 11.95 -9.00
N GLY A 32 -6.00 12.59 -9.46
CA GLY A 32 -6.42 12.61 -10.87
C GLY A 32 -7.35 11.47 -11.29
N TYR A 33 -7.93 10.75 -10.32
CA TYR A 33 -8.91 9.67 -10.56
C TYR A 33 -10.37 10.15 -10.40
N GLY A 34 -10.59 11.38 -9.91
CA GLY A 34 -11.94 11.90 -9.74
C GLY A 34 -12.76 11.07 -8.74
N SER A 35 -13.79 10.39 -9.25
CA SER A 35 -14.66 9.50 -8.46
C SER A 35 -14.38 8.02 -8.71
N ASP A 36 -13.40 7.68 -9.55
CA ASP A 36 -13.03 6.30 -9.90
C ASP A 36 -12.17 5.65 -8.80
N LEU A 37 -12.77 5.45 -7.61
CA LEU A 37 -12.09 4.84 -6.45
C LEU A 37 -11.53 3.45 -6.78
N ASN A 38 -12.30 2.66 -7.53
CA ASN A 38 -11.91 1.30 -7.89
C ASN A 38 -10.61 1.27 -8.72
N THR A 39 -10.44 2.25 -9.62
CA THR A 39 -9.22 2.40 -10.40
C THR A 39 -8.10 2.97 -9.54
N PHE A 40 -8.39 3.96 -8.70
CA PHE A 40 -7.42 4.52 -7.76
C PHE A 40 -6.82 3.44 -6.85
N GLU A 41 -7.65 2.63 -6.20
CA GLU A 41 -7.22 1.57 -5.27
C GLU A 41 -6.38 0.52 -5.98
N ARG A 42 -6.80 0.07 -7.16
CA ARG A 42 -6.05 -0.93 -7.95
C ARG A 42 -4.66 -0.42 -8.31
N GLU A 43 -4.57 0.81 -8.81
CA GLU A 43 -3.31 1.42 -9.23
C GLU A 43 -2.41 1.75 -8.03
N LEU A 44 -3.02 2.13 -6.90
CA LEU A 44 -2.31 2.37 -5.65
C LEU A 44 -1.71 1.07 -5.11
N HIS A 45 -2.48 -0.01 -5.07
CA HIS A 45 -2.00 -1.34 -4.71
C HIS A 45 -0.86 -1.79 -5.61
N GLN A 46 -1.01 -1.62 -6.92
CA GLN A 46 0.02 -1.98 -7.88
C GLN A 46 1.30 -1.16 -7.64
N ALA A 47 1.17 0.15 -7.43
CA ALA A 47 2.30 1.04 -7.16
C ALA A 47 3.02 0.68 -5.85
N CYS A 48 2.28 0.37 -4.79
CA CYS A 48 2.87 -0.10 -3.53
C CYS A 48 3.61 -1.43 -3.72
N GLN A 49 3.01 -2.39 -4.44
CA GLN A 49 3.63 -3.69 -4.69
C GLN A 49 4.92 -3.57 -5.52
N ASP A 50 4.96 -2.64 -6.47
CA ASP A 50 6.15 -2.37 -7.30
C ASP A 50 7.37 -1.97 -6.45
N ILE A 51 7.13 -1.29 -5.32
CA ILE A 51 8.17 -0.92 -4.35
C ILE A 51 8.31 -1.91 -3.18
N GLY A 52 7.65 -3.06 -3.25
CA GLY A 52 7.71 -4.11 -2.22
C GLY A 52 6.88 -3.84 -0.97
N VAL A 53 5.90 -2.94 -1.05
CA VAL A 53 4.98 -2.59 0.05
C VAL A 53 3.61 -3.19 -0.24
N ASN A 54 3.03 -3.91 0.71
CA ASN A 54 1.67 -4.44 0.58
C ASN A 54 0.73 -3.69 1.53
N ILE A 55 -0.20 -2.93 0.97
CA ILE A 55 -1.24 -2.22 1.71
C ILE A 55 -2.58 -2.94 1.56
N ASN A 56 -3.48 -2.81 2.53
CA ASN A 56 -4.88 -3.26 2.40
C ASN A 56 -5.84 -2.09 2.12
N GLU A 57 -5.48 -0.90 2.60
CA GLU A 57 -6.29 0.31 2.51
C GLU A 57 -5.41 1.55 2.48
N LEU A 58 -5.96 2.67 2.04
CA LEU A 58 -5.24 3.95 1.97
C LEU A 58 -4.66 4.40 3.32
N SER A 59 -5.35 4.09 4.43
CA SER A 59 -4.92 4.43 5.79
C SER A 59 -3.60 3.76 6.17
N ASP A 60 -3.28 2.60 5.58
CA ASP A 60 -2.06 1.84 5.82
C ASP A 60 -0.80 2.64 5.41
N LEU A 61 -0.93 3.55 4.44
CA LEU A 61 0.18 4.40 3.98
C LEU A 61 0.62 5.47 4.99
N ILE A 62 -0.28 5.86 5.90
CA ILE A 62 -0.02 6.87 6.94
C ILE A 62 0.06 6.27 8.34
N THR A 63 -0.44 5.07 8.50
CA THR A 63 -0.32 4.35 9.76
C THR A 63 1.07 3.73 9.75
N ASP A 64 1.88 4.02 10.77
CA ASP A 64 3.13 3.31 11.04
C ASP A 64 2.76 1.88 11.48
N GLN A 65 2.11 1.11 10.61
CA GLN A 65 1.92 -0.29 10.88
C GLN A 65 3.26 -0.92 10.56
N GLN A 66 3.97 -1.17 11.65
CA GLN A 66 5.06 -2.10 11.87
C GLN A 66 4.69 -3.54 11.43
N GLN A 67 3.87 -3.70 10.40
CA GLN A 67 3.56 -4.95 9.72
C GLN A 67 4.63 -5.25 8.66
N LEU A 68 5.88 -4.92 8.99
CA LEU A 68 7.02 -5.53 8.35
C LEU A 68 6.98 -7.02 8.73
N ILE A 69 6.58 -7.82 7.75
CA ILE A 69 7.06 -9.19 7.55
C ILE A 69 6.45 -10.19 8.55
N GLN A 70 5.17 -10.50 8.37
CA GLN A 70 4.76 -11.91 8.44
C GLN A 70 4.89 -12.51 7.04
N PHE A 71 6.12 -12.53 6.52
CA PHE A 71 6.45 -13.63 5.63
C PHE A 71 6.21 -14.88 6.46
N ALA A 72 5.23 -15.67 6.06
CA ALA A 72 5.10 -17.06 6.48
C ALA A 72 6.31 -17.85 5.95
N GLY A 73 7.50 -17.54 6.45
CA GLY A 73 8.59 -18.48 6.49
C GLY A 73 8.26 -19.40 7.64
N THR A 74 7.72 -20.57 7.35
CA THR A 74 7.68 -21.65 8.32
C THR A 74 9.11 -21.81 8.85
N GLU A 75 9.32 -21.41 10.09
CA GLU A 75 10.49 -21.78 10.88
C GLU A 75 10.40 -23.29 11.08
N VAL A 76 10.79 -24.08 10.09
CA VAL A 76 11.07 -25.50 10.30
C VAL A 76 12.37 -25.53 11.10
N ALA A 77 12.26 -25.40 12.42
CA ALA A 77 13.29 -25.91 13.30
C ALA A 77 13.42 -27.40 12.96
N PRO A 78 14.59 -27.91 12.55
CA PRO A 78 14.75 -29.35 12.48
C PRO A 78 14.65 -29.86 13.91
N ASP A 79 13.54 -30.54 14.19
CA ASP A 79 13.39 -31.39 15.37
C ASP A 79 14.34 -32.58 15.18
N SER A 80 15.62 -32.35 15.44
CA SER A 80 16.58 -33.43 15.62
C SER A 80 16.66 -33.71 17.11
N PRO A 81 16.02 -34.78 17.63
CA PRO A 81 16.41 -35.33 18.90
C PRO A 81 17.83 -35.85 18.72
N SER A 82 18.83 -35.05 19.09
CA SER A 82 20.18 -35.57 19.31
C SER A 82 20.10 -36.47 20.54
N SER A 83 19.66 -37.70 20.30
CA SER A 83 20.05 -38.84 21.10
C SER A 83 21.54 -39.02 20.86
N LEU A 84 22.36 -38.85 21.90
CA LEU A 84 23.50 -39.69 22.28
C LEU A 84 24.08 -39.18 23.60
#